data_AF-A0A416A0K8-F1
#
_entry.id   AF-A0A416A0K8-F1
#
_cell.length_a   1.000
_cell.length_b   1.000
_cell.length_c   1.000
_cell.angle_alpha   90.00
_cell.angle_beta   90.00
_cell.angle_gamma   90.00
#
_symmetry.space_group_name_H-M   'P 1'
#
loop_
_entity.id
_entity.type
_entity.pdbx_description
1 polymer ?
#
loop_
_entity_poly.entity_id
_entity_poly.type
_entity_poly.pdbx_seq_one_letter_code
_entity_poly.pdbx_strand_id
1 'polypeptide(L)' 'MRITKESTIKKHSYENGVHTSYTEVIEQYHYDSEEERNKHAEQMTEKGFNDSGQVKENIGTIMNPKLVWFGSYYKYERN' A
#
# COMPACT_ATOMS: atom_id res chain seq x y z
N MET A 1 6.99 8.39 10.71
CA MET A 1 6.09 7.92 9.63
C MET A 1 5.73 9.06 8.69
N ARG A 2 5.84 8.83 7.39
CA ARG A 2 5.49 9.79 6.33
C ARG A 2 4.75 9.06 5.21
N ILE A 3 3.60 9.57 4.80
CA ILE A 3 2.92 9.06 3.61
C ILE A 3 3.72 9.43 2.36
N THR A 4 3.98 8.46 1.51
CA THR A 4 4.76 8.62 0.28
C THR A 4 3.91 8.47 -0.96
N LYS A 5 2.84 7.68 -0.87
CA LYS A 5 1.85 7.51 -1.93
C LYS A 5 0.49 7.22 -1.35
N GLU A 6 -0.51 7.88 -1.88
CA GLU A 6 -1.92 7.52 -1.73
C GLU A 6 -2.49 7.32 -3.12
N SER A 7 -3.27 6.27 -3.34
CA SER A 7 -3.90 6.00 -4.62
C SER A 7 -5.24 5.33 -4.44
N THR A 8 -6.25 5.83 -5.16
CA THR A 8 -7.57 5.21 -5.28
C THR A 8 -7.80 4.89 -6.74
N ILE A 9 -7.91 3.61 -7.06
CA ILE A 9 -8.02 3.11 -8.43
C ILE A 9 -9.38 2.44 -8.58
N LYS A 10 -10.25 3.01 -9.40
CA LYS A 10 -11.52 2.39 -9.75
C LYS A 10 -11.37 1.58 -11.03
N LYS A 11 -11.56 0.27 -10.94
CA LYS A 11 -11.46 -0.66 -12.07
C LYS A 11 -12.88 -1.03 -12.52
N HIS A 12 -13.10 -0.95 -13.83
CA HIS A 12 -14.37 -1.23 -14.48
C HIS A 12 -14.21 -2.46 -15.40
N SER A 13 -15.15 -3.40 -15.34
CA SER A 13 -15.22 -4.54 -16.25
C SER A 13 -16.61 -4.63 -16.89
N TYR A 14 -16.64 -4.91 -18.19
CA TYR A 14 -17.86 -5.04 -19.00
C TYR A 14 -17.83 -6.41 -19.68
N GLU A 15 -18.45 -7.41 -19.05
CA GLU A 15 -18.51 -8.78 -19.56
C GLU A 15 -19.95 -9.16 -19.85
N ASN A 16 -20.25 -9.61 -21.08
CA ASN A 16 -21.59 -10.04 -21.52
C ASN A 16 -22.71 -9.01 -21.21
N GLY A 17 -22.41 -7.72 -21.28
CA GLY A 17 -23.35 -6.64 -20.97
C GLY A 17 -23.55 -6.34 -19.49
N VAL A 18 -22.91 -7.09 -18.59
CA VAL A 18 -22.88 -6.81 -17.15
C VAL A 18 -21.70 -5.90 -16.83
N HIS A 19 -21.99 -4.74 -16.23
CA HIS A 19 -20.97 -3.83 -15.70
C HIS A 19 -20.70 -4.18 -14.23
N THR A 20 -19.43 -4.45 -13.91
CA THR A 20 -18.94 -4.56 -12.54
C THR A 20 -17.84 -3.53 -12.29
N SER A 21 -17.71 -3.08 -11.05
CA SER A 21 -16.59 -2.23 -10.66
C SER A 21 -16.11 -2.52 -9.25
N TYR A 22 -14.84 -2.28 -9.01
CA TYR A 22 -14.26 -2.30 -7.68
C TYR A 22 -13.25 -1.17 -7.54
N THR A 23 -13.07 -0.72 -6.31
CA THR A 23 -12.11 0.30 -5.92
C THR A 23 -10.96 -0.38 -5.20
N GLU A 24 -9.74 -0.11 -5.64
CA GLU A 24 -8.51 -0.49 -4.94
C GLU A 24 -7.94 0.77 -4.29
N VAL A 25 -7.74 0.72 -2.97
CA VAL A 25 -7.09 1.79 -2.21
C VAL A 25 -5.70 1.31 -1.84
N ILE A 26 -4.69 2.11 -2.13
CA ILE A 26 -3.29 1.84 -1.82
C ILE A 26 -2.71 3.01 -1.05
N GLU A 27 -2.06 2.71 0.07
CA GLU A 27 -1.33 3.69 0.88
C GLU A 27 0.08 3.19 1.13
N GLN A 28 1.08 4.03 0.89
CA GLN A 28 2.49 3.71 1.08
C GLN A 28 3.15 4.72 2.00
N TYR A 29 4.05 4.21 2.84
CA TYR A 29 4.65 4.96 3.93
C TYR A 29 6.15 4.67 4.05
N HIS A 30 6.90 5.69 4.44
CA HIS A 30 8.26 5.55 4.98
C HIS A 30 8.25 5.74 6.50
N TYR A 31 9.11 4.98 7.17
CA TYR A 31 9.25 5.00 8.62
C TYR A 31 10.68 5.29 9.05
N ASP A 32 10.81 5.85 10.25
CA ASP A 32 12.12 6.13 10.84
C ASP A 32 12.70 4.88 11.53
N SER A 33 11.84 3.92 11.94
CA SER A 33 12.23 2.66 12.57
C SER A 33 11.33 1.47 12.19
N GLU A 34 11.82 0.26 12.42
CA GLU A 34 11.06 -0.99 12.26
C GLU A 34 9.89 -1.08 13.25
N GLU A 35 10.10 -0.66 14.49
CA GLU A 35 9.08 -0.68 15.53
C GLU A 35 7.89 0.23 15.16
N GLU A 36 8.18 1.43 14.64
CA GLU A 36 7.14 2.33 14.15
C GLU A 36 6.34 1.69 13.00
N ARG A 37 7.03 1.03 12.07
CA ARG A 37 6.41 0.32 10.94
C ARG A 37 5.52 -0.82 11.41
N ASN A 38 5.98 -1.65 12.34
CA ASN A 38 5.23 -2.81 12.81
C ASN A 38 3.96 -2.39 13.57
N LYS A 39 4.07 -1.38 14.44
CA LYS A 39 2.91 -0.79 15.11
C LYS A 39 1.88 -0.23 14.12
N HIS A 40 2.33 0.43 13.06
CA HIS A 40 1.41 0.94 12.05
C HIS A 40 0.81 -0.19 11.18
N ALA A 41 1.57 -1.25 10.89
CA ALA A 41 1.07 -2.40 10.15
C ALA A 41 -0.10 -3.11 10.87
N GLU A 42 -0.02 -3.22 12.20
CA GLU A 42 -1.12 -3.73 13.04
C GLU A 42 -2.38 -2.84 12.89
N GLN A 43 -2.21 -1.51 12.98
CA GLN A 43 -3.31 -0.55 12.80
C GLN A 43 -3.94 -0.62 11.40
N MET A 44 -3.12 -0.81 10.36
CA MET A 44 -3.62 -0.95 8.98
C MET A 44 -4.41 -2.25 8.80
N THR A 45 -3.95 -3.33 9.44
CA THR A 45 -4.66 -4.62 9.45
C THR A 45 -6.02 -4.50 10.15
N GLU A 46 -6.07 -3.82 11.29
CA GLU A 46 -7.33 -3.53 12.01
C GLU A 46 -8.30 -2.69 11.17
N LYS A 47 -7.79 -1.79 10.32
CA LYS A 47 -8.58 -1.01 9.35
C LYS A 47 -8.99 -1.80 8.11
N GLY A 48 -8.64 -3.09 8.03
CA GLY A 48 -8.99 -3.98 6.92
C GLY A 48 -8.08 -3.86 5.70
N PHE A 49 -6.91 -3.23 5.82
CA PHE A 49 -5.89 -3.26 4.78
C PHE A 49 -5.04 -4.53 4.87
N ASN A 50 -4.61 -5.00 3.70
CA ASN A 50 -3.59 -6.04 3.57
C ASN A 50 -2.22 -5.36 3.42
N ASP A 51 -1.20 -5.93 4.05
CA ASP A 51 0.19 -5.52 3.88
C ASP A 51 0.80 -6.24 2.67
N SER A 52 1.55 -5.53 1.82
CA SER A 52 2.27 -6.14 0.70
C SER A 52 3.41 -7.06 1.14
N GLY A 53 3.82 -6.98 2.41
CA GLY A 53 4.92 -7.75 2.99
C GLY A 53 6.31 -7.15 2.70
N GLN A 54 6.38 -6.09 1.91
CA GLN A 54 7.64 -5.40 1.66
C GLN A 54 8.01 -4.51 2.86
N VAL A 55 9.17 -4.77 3.46
CA VAL A 55 9.59 -4.10 4.70
C VAL A 55 10.61 -2.98 4.46
N LYS A 56 11.33 -3.03 3.32
CA LYS A 56 12.25 -1.97 2.90
C LYS A 56 12.08 -1.59 1.44
N GLU A 57 12.29 -0.32 1.15
CA GLU A 57 12.28 0.24 -0.21
C GLU A 57 13.63 0.90 -0.50
N ASN A 58 14.14 0.70 -1.71
CA ASN A 58 15.31 1.45 -2.19
C ASN A 58 14.84 2.77 -2.82
N ILE A 59 15.11 3.89 -2.14
CA ILE A 59 14.86 5.24 -2.66
C ILE A 59 16.10 5.85 -3.35
N GLY A 60 17.20 5.10 -3.39
CA GLY A 60 18.43 5.46 -4.07
C GLY A 60 18.46 4.93 -5.50
N THR A 61 19.67 4.87 -6.06
CA THR A 61 19.89 4.24 -7.37
C THR A 61 20.29 2.78 -7.19
N ILE A 62 20.41 2.03 -8.27
CA ILE A 62 20.95 0.65 -8.24
C ILE A 62 22.40 0.66 -7.76
N MET A 63 23.21 1.65 -8.19
CA MET A 63 24.63 1.75 -7.82
C MET A 63 24.86 2.39 -6.45
N ASN A 64 23.92 3.21 -5.98
CA ASN A 64 23.96 3.82 -4.65
C ASN A 64 22.61 3.62 -3.96
N PRO A 65 22.35 2.40 -3.43
CA PRO A 65 21.08 2.08 -2.81
C PRO A 65 20.93 2.81 -1.48
N LYS A 66 19.74 3.33 -1.23
CA LYS A 66 19.35 3.90 0.05
C LYS A 66 18.08 3.22 0.51
N LEU A 67 18.24 2.26 1.42
CA LEU A 67 17.14 1.49 1.96
C LEU A 67 16.47 2.23 3.12
N VAL A 68 15.16 2.38 3.05
CA VAL A 68 14.32 2.95 4.11
C VAL A 68 13.27 1.95 4.54
N TRP A 69 12.79 2.05 5.78
CA TRP A 69 11.67 1.25 6.25
C TRP A 69 10.41 1.65 5.50
N PHE A 70 9.68 0.63 5.02
CA PHE A 70 8.59 0.80 4.09
C PHE A 70 7.38 -0.02 4.52
N GLY A 71 6.21 0.48 4.16
CA GLY A 71 4.95 -0.25 4.27
C GLY A 71 4.07 0.14 3.10
N SER A 72 3.50 -0.85 2.42
CA SER A 72 2.55 -0.66 1.33
C SER A 72 1.32 -1.48 1.65
N TYR A 73 0.23 -0.77 1.85
CA TYR A 73 -1.03 -1.34 2.30
C TYR A 73 -2.07 -1.19 1.21
N TYR A 74 -2.90 -2.21 1.02
CA TYR A 74 -3.97 -2.18 0.03
C TYR A 74 -5.25 -2.83 0.53
N LYS A 75 -6.39 -2.31 0.08
CA LYS A 75 -7.70 -2.94 0.27
C LYS A 75 -8.54 -2.80 -0.99
N TYR A 76 -9.48 -3.73 -1.14
CA TYR A 76 -10.45 -3.72 -2.22
C TYR A 76 -11.85 -3.49 -1.66
N GLU A 77 -12.55 -2.54 -2.27
CA GLU A 77 -13.93 -2.23 -1.95
C GLU A 77 -14.76 -2.51 -3.20
N ARG A 78 -15.72 -3.44 -3.09
CA ARG A 78 -16.63 -3.76 -4.20
C ARG A 78 -17.78 -2.76 -4.19
N ASN A 79 -18.05 -2.15 -5.35
CA ASN A 79 -19.19 -1.25 -5.55
C ASN A 79 -20.35 -1.99 -6.23
#